data_AF-A0A5D2LAB8-F1
#
_entry.id   AF-A0A5D2LAB8-F1
#
_cell.length_a   1.000
_cell.length_b   1.000
_cell.length_c   1.000
_cell.angle_alpha   90.00
_cell.angle_beta   90.00
_cell.angle_gamma   90.00
#
_symmetry.space_group_name_H-M   'P 1'
#
loop_
_entity.id
_entity.type
_entity.pdbx_description
1 polymer ?
#
loop_
_entity_poly.entity_id
_entity_poly.type
_entity_poly.pdbx_seq_one_letter_code
_entity_poly.pdbx_strand_id
1 'polypeptide(L)' 'MFLPHHFHFHHISSSTFFPQYWEKAEFPFQIVPKLGALRISQG' A
#
# COMPACT_ATOMS: atom_id res chain seq x y z
N MET A 1 -1.63 -2.36 -27.86
CA MET A 1 -1.75 -1.92 -26.45
C MET A 1 -1.66 -3.17 -25.59
N PHE A 2 -0.56 -3.35 -24.84
CA PHE A 2 -0.31 -4.55 -24.05
C PHE A 2 -0.58 -4.20 -22.58
N LEU A 3 -1.76 -4.57 -22.08
CA LEU A 3 -2.08 -4.47 -20.65
C LEU A 3 -1.44 -5.70 -19.97
N PRO A 4 -0.55 -5.55 -18.96
CA PRO A 4 -0.05 -6.71 -18.24
C PRO A 4 -1.19 -7.20 -17.33
N HIS A 5 -1.84 -8.29 -17.74
CA HIS A 5 -3.00 -8.91 -17.10
C HIS A 5 -2.75 -9.53 -15.71
N HIS A 6 -1.62 -9.24 -15.07
CA HIS A 6 -1.30 -9.84 -13.78
C HIS A 6 -0.48 -8.90 -12.92
N PHE A 7 -0.99 -7.68 -12.71
CA PHE A 7 -0.57 -6.95 -11.51
C PHE A 7 -0.96 -7.82 -10.32
N HIS A 8 0.04 -8.22 -9.53
CA HIS A 8 -0.04 -9.21 -8.45
C HIS A 8 -0.82 -8.66 -7.23
N PHE A 9 -2.04 -8.16 -7.47
CA PHE A 9 -2.87 -7.48 -6.48
C PHE A 9 -3.28 -8.44 -5.35
N HIS A 10 -3.46 -9.72 -5.68
CA HIS A 10 -3.74 -10.77 -4.70
C HIS A 10 -2.65 -10.91 -3.62
N HIS A 11 -1.39 -10.59 -3.92
CA HIS A 11 -0.31 -10.64 -2.93
C HIS A 11 -0.31 -9.46 -1.96
N ILE A 12 -0.92 -8.33 -2.36
CA ILE A 12 -1.10 -7.16 -1.48
C ILE A 12 -2.33 -7.38 -0.59
N SER A 13 -3.39 -7.97 -1.16
CA SER A 13 -4.63 -8.30 -0.44
C SER A 13 -4.48 -9.42 0.58
N SER A 14 -3.49 -10.31 0.44
CA SER A 14 -3.17 -11.32 1.47
C SER A 14 -2.41 -10.74 2.66
N SER A 15 -1.91 -9.50 2.56
CA SER A 15 -1.31 -8.82 3.71
C SER A 15 -2.41 -8.42 4.70
N THR A 16 -2.31 -8.91 5.93
CA THR A 16 -3.19 -8.53 7.04
C THR A 16 -3.07 -7.05 7.43
N PHE A 17 -2.19 -6.30 6.77
CA PHE A 17 -1.87 -4.90 7.06
C PHE A 17 -2.98 -3.94 6.62
N PHE A 18 -3.45 -4.04 5.37
CA PHE A 18 -4.46 -3.12 4.83
C PHE A 18 -5.84 -3.23 5.49
N PRO A 19 -6.39 -4.45 5.74
CA PRO A 19 -7.72 -4.59 6.32
C PRO A 19 -7.86 -3.88 7.68
N GLN A 20 -6.85 -3.96 8.54
CA GLN A 20 -6.94 -3.39 9.90
C GLN A 20 -7.10 -1.87 9.94
N TYR A 21 -6.44 -1.15 9.02
CA TYR A 21 -6.52 0.31 8.93
C TYR A 21 -7.74 0.77 8.12
N TRP A 22 -8.10 0.01 7.08
CA TRP A 22 -9.26 0.31 6.25
C TRP A 22 -10.57 0.10 7.02
N GLU A 23 -10.68 -0.99 7.78
CA GLU A 23 -11.86 -1.30 8.61
C GLU A 23 -12.07 -0.26 9.72
N LYS A 24 -10.99 0.27 10.28
CA LYS A 24 -11.04 1.26 11.36
C LYS A 24 -11.05 2.71 10.85
N ALA A 25 -10.86 2.92 9.55
CA ALA A 25 -10.58 4.23 8.94
C ALA A 25 -9.46 5.00 9.67
N GLU A 26 -8.50 4.28 10.23
CA GLU A 26 -7.40 4.85 11.02
C GLU A 26 -6.14 4.94 10.17
N PHE A 27 -5.46 6.09 10.20
CA PHE A 27 -4.25 6.28 9.42
C PHE A 27 -3.00 5.67 10.12
N PRO A 28 -2.23 4.79 9.45
CA PRO A 28 -1.06 4.15 10.05
C PRO A 28 0.17 5.06 10.03
N PHE A 29 0.30 6.01 10.95
CA PHE A 29 1.44 6.96 10.98
C PHE A 29 2.83 6.29 11.00
N GLN A 30 2.94 5.06 11.49
CA GLN A 30 4.17 4.26 11.47
C GLN A 30 4.70 3.98 10.04
N ILE A 31 3.86 4.06 9.01
CA ILE A 31 4.29 3.86 7.62
C ILE A 31 4.86 5.12 6.98
N VAL A 32 4.53 6.31 7.49
CA VAL A 32 4.96 7.59 6.90
C VAL A 32 6.48 7.71 6.75
N PRO A 33 7.30 7.38 7.77
CA PRO A 33 8.75 7.43 7.62
C PRO A 33 9.28 6.46 6.56
N LYS A 34 8.64 5.29 6.41
CA LYS A 34 9.01 4.28 5.40
C LYS A 34 8.72 4.80 3.99
N LEU A 35 7.55 5.41 3.79
CA LEU A 35 7.17 6.03 2.52
C LEU A 35 8.10 7.19 2.13
N GLY A 36 8.53 8.00 3.12
CA GLY A 36 9.53 9.05 2.91
C GLY A 36 10.91 8.50 2.53
N ALA A 37 11.34 7.40 3.16
CA ALA A 37 12.61 6.73 2.82
C ALA A 37 12.62 6.15 1.40
N LEU A 38 11.46 5.70 0.92
CA LEU A 38 11.26 5.23 -0.45
C LEU A 38 11.31 6.38 -1.49
N ARG A 39 11.36 7.65 -1.06
CA ARG A 39 11.36 8.85 -1.93
C ARG A 39 10.23 8.88 -2.96
N ILE A 40 9.12 8.19 -2.67
CA ILE A 40 7.94 8.12 -3.55
C ILE A 40 7.17 9.45 -3.53
N SER A 41 7.31 10.23 -2.45
CA SER A 41 6.74 11.56 -2.37
C SER A 41 7.59 12.57 -3.17
N GLN A 42 7.15 12.91 -4.38
CA GLN A 42 7.45 14.22 -4.97
C GLN A 42 6.30 15.15 -4.58
N GLY A 43 6.62 16.17 -3.79
CA GLY A 43 5.73 17.33 -3.61
C GLY A 43 5.79 18.23 -4.84
#